data_AF-A0A498MCI1-F1
#
_entry.id   AF-A0A498MCI1-F1
#
_cell.length_a   1.000
_cell.length_b   1.000
_cell.length_c   1.000
_cell.angle_alpha   90.00
_cell.angle_beta   90.00
_cell.angle_gamma   90.00
#
_symmetry.space_group_name_H-M   'P 1'
#
loop_
_entity.id
_entity.type
_entity.pdbx_description
1 polymer ?
#
loop_
_entity_poly.entity_id
_entity_poly.type
_entity_poly.pdbx_seq_one_letter_code
_entity_poly.pdbx_strand_id
1 'polypeptide(L)'
;MVNFANYKAIVSFVNIDNVHWKFLYINAAECSVYLVDPLSNPAEEAESKAAAQKFCEYFQIRNICHRDREWANVEFKGAVMKHPVQQDGYNCGVIVIMMAKAVMKAFPKLPNMEFGTTPKEMAQERTALALEILQASVFDAENDCSMCSERNPPCPGPSIQWIQCDSCNRWFHEQCVQRDTPQLEDAQNAPWDCCFCKA
;
A
#
# COMPACT_ATOMS: atom_id res chain seq x y z
N MET A 1 -18.24 12.62 -3.28
CA MET A 1 -18.78 11.46 -2.52
C MET A 1 -18.75 10.27 -3.46
N VAL A 2 -18.26 9.10 -3.01
CA VAL A 2 -18.21 7.89 -3.85
C VAL A 2 -19.63 7.42 -4.10
N ASN A 3 -19.94 7.09 -5.37
CA ASN A 3 -21.20 6.45 -5.73
C ASN A 3 -21.00 4.95 -5.93
N PHE A 4 -21.54 4.11 -5.05
CA PHE A 4 -21.30 2.65 -5.08
C PHE A 4 -22.02 1.93 -6.22
N ALA A 5 -23.07 2.51 -6.81
CA ALA A 5 -23.76 1.92 -7.97
C ALA A 5 -22.86 1.85 -9.21
N ASN A 6 -21.79 2.66 -9.27
CA ASN A 6 -20.79 2.63 -10.35
C ASN A 6 -19.76 1.50 -10.22
N TYR A 7 -19.75 0.79 -9.09
CA TYR A 7 -18.79 -0.26 -8.81
C TYR A 7 -19.49 -1.61 -8.70
N LYS A 8 -18.74 -2.67 -9.02
CA LYS A 8 -19.22 -4.06 -8.93
C LYS A 8 -18.63 -4.81 -7.73
N ALA A 9 -17.50 -4.31 -7.22
CA ALA A 9 -16.84 -4.85 -6.06
C ALA A 9 -16.01 -3.77 -5.35
N ILE A 10 -15.67 -4.04 -4.09
CA ILE A 10 -14.77 -3.23 -3.26
C ILE A 10 -13.66 -4.13 -2.77
N VAL A 11 -12.42 -3.62 -2.83
CA VAL A 11 -11.25 -4.19 -2.17
C VAL A 11 -10.83 -3.21 -1.08
N SER A 12 -10.57 -3.74 0.12
CA SER A 12 -10.07 -2.97 1.25
C SER A 12 -9.25 -3.85 2.19
N PHE A 13 -8.70 -3.24 3.23
CA PHE A 13 -7.87 -3.88 4.24
C PHE A 13 -8.37 -3.48 5.63
N VAL A 14 -8.45 -4.44 6.53
CA VAL A 14 -8.88 -4.20 7.92
C VAL A 14 -7.67 -4.43 8.81
N ASN A 15 -7.29 -3.40 9.54
CA ASN A 15 -6.26 -3.50 10.55
C ASN A 15 -6.87 -3.80 11.92
N ILE A 16 -6.45 -4.92 12.52
CA ILE A 16 -6.90 -5.40 13.82
C ILE A 16 -5.81 -5.08 14.84
N ASP A 17 -6.18 -4.32 15.87
CA ASP A 17 -5.33 -3.94 17.00
C ASP A 17 -3.98 -3.31 16.62
N ASN A 18 -3.88 -2.61 15.48
CA ASN A 18 -2.65 -1.99 14.97
C ASN A 18 -1.52 -2.97 14.63
N VAL A 19 -1.79 -4.28 14.57
CA VAL A 19 -0.74 -5.30 14.39
C VAL A 19 -1.06 -6.37 13.35
N HIS A 20 -2.34 -6.66 13.09
CA HIS A 20 -2.74 -7.72 12.17
C HIS A 20 -3.58 -7.18 11.02
N TRP A 21 -3.35 -7.69 9.81
CA TRP A 21 -4.05 -7.25 8.61
C TRP A 21 -4.94 -8.38 8.07
N LYS A 22 -6.21 -8.06 7.84
CA LYS A 22 -7.17 -8.91 7.12
C LYS A 22 -7.54 -8.26 5.79
N PHE A 23 -7.80 -9.08 4.79
CA PHE A 23 -8.23 -8.63 3.48
C PHE A 23 -9.75 -8.60 3.40
N LEU A 24 -10.32 -7.46 3.03
CA LEU A 24 -11.76 -7.30 2.84
C LEU A 24 -12.09 -7.22 1.35
N TYR A 25 -12.93 -8.15 0.89
CA TYR A 25 -13.47 -8.13 -0.46
C TYR A 25 -15.00 -8.17 -0.41
N ILE A 26 -15.64 -7.23 -1.10
CA ILE A 26 -17.10 -7.16 -1.22
C ILE A 26 -17.42 -7.31 -2.70
N ASN A 27 -18.15 -8.36 -3.07
CA ASN A 27 -18.59 -8.62 -4.42
C ASN A 27 -20.11 -8.44 -4.51
N ALA A 28 -20.56 -7.36 -5.14
CA ALA A 28 -21.99 -7.08 -5.28
C ALA A 28 -22.69 -8.02 -6.26
N ALA A 29 -21.97 -8.56 -7.25
CA ALA A 29 -22.54 -9.51 -8.21
C ALA A 29 -22.86 -10.86 -7.57
N GLU A 30 -22.05 -11.29 -6.60
CA GLU A 30 -22.24 -12.53 -5.84
C GLU A 30 -22.95 -12.29 -4.51
N CYS A 31 -23.38 -11.05 -4.23
CA CYS A 31 -23.95 -10.63 -2.94
C CYS A 31 -23.11 -11.14 -1.75
N SER A 32 -21.78 -11.07 -1.85
CA SER A 32 -20.88 -11.77 -0.91
C SER A 32 -19.82 -10.83 -0.34
N VAL A 33 -19.52 -11.01 0.94
CA VAL A 33 -18.46 -10.32 1.69
C VAL A 33 -17.51 -11.37 2.24
N TYR A 34 -16.23 -11.14 1.99
CA TYR A 34 -15.13 -11.99 2.41
C TYR A 34 -14.22 -11.14 3.30
N LEU A 35 -14.09 -11.52 4.56
CA LEU A 35 -13.09 -10.96 5.47
C LEU A 35 -12.02 -12.03 5.70
N VAL A 36 -11.06 -12.06 4.79
CA VAL A 36 -10.05 -13.13 4.69
C VAL A 36 -8.92 -12.85 5.66
N ASP A 37 -8.62 -13.83 6.51
CA ASP A 37 -7.52 -13.79 7.46
C ASP A 37 -6.30 -14.51 6.86
N PRO A 38 -5.14 -13.85 6.67
CA PRO A 38 -3.92 -14.53 6.22
C PRO A 38 -3.53 -15.74 7.09
N LEU A 39 -3.91 -15.73 8.37
CA LEU A 39 -3.69 -16.83 9.30
C LEU A 39 -4.83 -17.85 9.20
N SER A 40 -4.54 -19.11 9.56
CA SER A 40 -5.58 -20.14 9.65
C SER A 40 -6.58 -19.78 10.76
N ASN A 41 -7.70 -19.18 10.39
CA ASN A 41 -8.72 -18.73 11.33
C ASN A 41 -10.03 -19.54 11.18
N PRO A 42 -10.40 -20.40 12.14
CA PRO A 42 -11.65 -21.15 12.07
C PRO A 42 -12.90 -20.26 12.18
N ALA A 43 -12.76 -19.01 12.65
CA ALA A 43 -13.85 -18.06 12.76
C ALA A 43 -14.08 -17.21 11.50
N GLU A 44 -13.29 -17.39 10.42
CA GLU A 44 -13.35 -16.56 9.21
C GLU A 44 -14.77 -16.47 8.62
N GLU A 45 -15.51 -17.58 8.59
CA GLU A 45 -16.90 -17.59 8.11
C GLU A 45 -17.82 -16.72 8.97
N ALA A 46 -17.70 -16.84 10.31
CA ALA A 46 -18.50 -16.07 11.25
C ALA A 46 -18.15 -14.57 11.20
N GLU A 47 -16.87 -14.25 11.07
CA GLU A 47 -16.39 -12.89 10.91
C GLU A 47 -16.86 -12.26 9.59
N SER A 48 -16.81 -13.02 8.49
CA SER A 48 -17.32 -12.58 7.18
C SER A 48 -18.83 -12.35 7.23
N LYS A 49 -19.59 -13.19 7.96
CA LYS A 49 -21.03 -12.98 8.20
C LYS A 49 -21.29 -11.70 9.00
N ALA A 50 -20.53 -11.46 10.06
CA ALA A 50 -20.64 -10.24 10.85
C ALA A 50 -20.27 -8.99 10.03
N ALA A 51 -19.25 -9.08 9.19
CA ALA A 51 -18.88 -8.01 8.26
C ALA A 51 -20.01 -7.73 7.25
N ALA A 52 -20.59 -8.77 6.65
CA ALA A 52 -21.72 -8.63 5.73
C ALA A 52 -22.90 -7.91 6.37
N GLN A 53 -23.27 -8.27 7.61
CA GLN A 53 -24.32 -7.61 8.37
C GLN A 53 -24.01 -6.11 8.56
N LYS A 54 -22.79 -5.76 8.99
CA LYS A 54 -22.37 -4.37 9.17
C LYS A 54 -22.43 -3.57 7.87
N PHE A 55 -22.06 -4.17 6.74
CA PHE A 55 -22.17 -3.50 5.43
C PHE A 55 -23.62 -3.31 5.00
N CYS A 56 -24.50 -4.30 5.22
CA CYS A 56 -25.94 -4.14 5.00
C CYS A 56 -26.50 -2.95 5.81
N GLU A 57 -26.18 -2.87 7.11
CA GLU A 57 -26.60 -1.75 7.98
C GLU A 57 -26.03 -0.42 7.48
N TYR A 58 -24.75 -0.38 7.10
CA TYR A 58 -24.11 0.81 6.53
C TYR A 58 -24.84 1.30 5.27
N PHE A 59 -25.12 0.42 4.32
CA PHE A 59 -25.81 0.80 3.09
C PHE A 59 -27.27 1.23 3.36
N GLN A 60 -27.96 0.59 4.30
CA GLN A 60 -29.29 1.02 4.72
C GLN A 60 -29.30 2.45 5.28
N ILE A 61 -28.41 2.75 6.23
CA ILE A 61 -28.28 4.10 6.81
C ILE A 61 -27.91 5.11 5.73
N ARG A 62 -26.92 4.78 4.90
CA ARG A 62 -26.45 5.64 3.80
C ARG A 62 -27.59 5.99 2.84
N ASN A 63 -28.40 5.01 2.45
CA ASN A 63 -29.53 5.21 1.54
C ASN A 63 -30.62 6.09 2.17
N ILE A 64 -30.89 5.97 3.47
CA ILE A 64 -31.80 6.87 4.20
C ILE A 64 -31.26 8.31 4.22
N CYS A 65 -29.98 8.49 4.56
CA CYS A 65 -29.36 9.81 4.71
C CYS A 65 -29.19 10.55 3.37
N HIS A 66 -28.84 9.84 2.30
CA HIS A 66 -28.50 10.44 1.01
C HIS A 66 -29.63 10.34 -0.03
N ARG A 67 -30.75 9.66 0.30
CA ARG A 67 -31.85 9.35 -0.64
C ARG A 67 -31.36 8.66 -1.92
N ASP A 68 -30.25 7.95 -1.81
CA ASP A 68 -29.70 7.12 -2.86
C ASP A 68 -30.16 5.67 -2.65
N ARG A 69 -30.08 4.84 -3.70
CA ARG A 69 -30.42 3.41 -3.64
C ARG A 69 -29.21 2.54 -3.96
N GLU A 70 -28.02 3.02 -3.61
CA GLU A 70 -26.76 2.34 -3.88
C GLU A 70 -26.75 0.99 -3.16
N TRP A 71 -26.69 -0.09 -3.95
CA TRP A 71 -26.72 -1.47 -3.46
C TRP A 71 -27.82 -1.75 -2.42
N ALA A 72 -28.91 -0.97 -2.41
CA ALA A 72 -29.97 -1.05 -1.41
C ALA A 72 -30.69 -2.41 -1.39
N ASN A 73 -30.67 -3.10 -2.54
CA ASN A 73 -31.31 -4.39 -2.75
C ASN A 73 -30.32 -5.55 -2.72
N VAL A 74 -29.03 -5.29 -2.43
CA VAL A 74 -28.01 -6.34 -2.38
C VAL A 74 -28.01 -6.91 -0.97
N GLU A 75 -28.46 -8.16 -0.84
CA GLU A 75 -28.42 -8.88 0.42
C GLU A 75 -27.06 -9.55 0.60
N PHE A 76 -26.10 -8.80 1.12
CA PHE A 76 -24.75 -9.33 1.34
C PHE A 76 -24.73 -10.48 2.35
N LYS A 77 -23.97 -11.53 2.02
CA LYS A 77 -23.75 -12.71 2.85
C LYS A 77 -22.26 -12.89 3.11
N GLY A 78 -21.91 -13.37 4.30
CA GLY A 78 -20.54 -13.76 4.60
C GLY A 78 -20.16 -15.03 3.85
N ALA A 79 -18.96 -15.06 3.28
CA ALA A 79 -18.41 -16.21 2.59
C ALA A 79 -16.92 -16.38 2.91
N VAL A 80 -16.40 -17.60 2.69
CA VAL A 80 -15.00 -17.97 2.90
C VAL A 80 -14.30 -18.03 1.54
N MET A 81 -13.05 -17.60 1.51
CA MET A 81 -12.22 -17.70 0.32
C MET A 81 -11.08 -18.68 0.58
N LYS A 82 -10.79 -19.58 -0.35
CA LYS A 82 -9.61 -20.44 -0.21
C LYS A 82 -8.35 -19.63 -0.55
N HIS A 83 -7.37 -19.64 0.34
CA HIS A 83 -6.11 -18.93 0.15
C HIS A 83 -4.91 -19.69 0.76
N PRO A 84 -3.69 -19.41 0.30
CA PRO A 84 -2.47 -19.82 1.01
C PRO A 84 -2.42 -19.22 2.41
N VAL A 85 -2.02 -20.03 3.39
CA VAL A 85 -1.97 -19.65 4.80
C VAL A 85 -0.57 -19.14 5.16
N GLN A 86 -0.52 -18.04 5.91
CA GLN A 86 0.69 -17.48 6.48
C GLN A 86 1.37 -18.45 7.46
N GLN A 87 2.70 -18.49 7.43
CA GLN A 87 3.50 -19.41 8.27
C GLN A 87 4.23 -18.71 9.43
N ASP A 88 4.08 -17.39 9.55
CA ASP A 88 4.76 -16.53 10.53
C ASP A 88 3.79 -15.53 11.17
N GLY A 89 4.29 -14.54 11.93
CA GLY A 89 3.48 -13.53 12.62
C GLY A 89 3.59 -12.10 12.06
N TYR A 90 4.27 -11.88 10.95
CA TYR A 90 4.63 -10.51 10.50
C TYR A 90 4.45 -10.28 8.99
N ASN A 91 4.14 -11.31 8.20
CA ASN A 91 3.90 -11.21 6.76
C ASN A 91 2.43 -10.94 6.37
N CYS A 92 1.52 -10.72 7.33
CA CYS A 92 0.09 -10.52 7.03
C CYS A 92 -0.16 -9.36 6.07
N GLY A 93 0.57 -8.24 6.23
CA GLY A 93 0.49 -7.09 5.32
C GLY A 93 0.88 -7.42 3.87
N VAL A 94 1.88 -8.27 3.65
CA VAL A 94 2.31 -8.69 2.30
C VAL A 94 1.26 -9.61 1.70
N ILE A 95 0.78 -10.58 2.49
CA ILE A 95 -0.16 -11.58 2.05
C ILE A 95 -1.51 -10.95 1.66
N VAL A 96 -2.03 -9.98 2.42
CA VAL A 96 -3.27 -9.29 2.02
C VAL A 96 -3.11 -8.50 0.71
N ILE A 97 -1.92 -7.94 0.42
CA ILE A 97 -1.63 -7.29 -0.87
C ILE A 97 -1.65 -8.34 -1.99
N MET A 98 -1.06 -9.51 -1.78
CA MET A 98 -1.08 -10.61 -2.75
C MET A 98 -2.51 -11.12 -3.01
N MET A 99 -3.33 -11.24 -1.96
CA MET A 99 -4.76 -11.55 -2.08
C MET A 99 -5.50 -10.51 -2.92
N ALA A 100 -5.26 -9.22 -2.65
CA ALA A 100 -5.83 -8.12 -3.43
C ALA A 100 -5.43 -8.21 -4.91
N LYS A 101 -4.13 -8.41 -5.20
CA LYS A 101 -3.63 -8.60 -6.58
C LYS A 101 -4.33 -9.78 -7.28
N ALA A 102 -4.48 -10.91 -6.59
CA ALA A 102 -5.14 -12.10 -7.15
C ALA A 102 -6.62 -11.85 -7.47
N VAL A 103 -7.37 -11.23 -6.54
CA VAL A 103 -8.77 -10.89 -6.75
C VAL A 103 -8.95 -9.88 -7.88
N MET A 104 -8.16 -8.81 -7.91
CA MET A 104 -8.23 -7.80 -8.96
C MET A 104 -7.93 -8.38 -10.35
N LYS A 105 -6.98 -9.32 -10.45
CA LYS A 105 -6.63 -9.99 -11.71
C LYS A 105 -7.72 -10.97 -12.18
N ALA A 106 -8.41 -11.64 -11.26
CA ALA A 106 -9.46 -12.61 -11.58
C ALA A 106 -10.84 -11.98 -11.79
N PHE A 107 -11.05 -10.74 -11.34
CA PHE A 107 -12.33 -10.04 -11.40
C PHE A 107 -12.94 -10.07 -12.81
N PRO A 108 -14.23 -10.41 -12.98
CA PRO A 108 -15.27 -10.55 -11.95
C PRO A 108 -15.37 -11.93 -11.28
N LYS A 109 -14.48 -12.88 -11.62
CA LYS A 109 -14.47 -14.22 -11.03
C LYS A 109 -13.70 -14.22 -9.71
N LEU A 110 -13.98 -15.20 -8.86
CA LEU A 110 -13.11 -15.49 -7.71
C LEU A 110 -11.81 -16.14 -8.19
N PRO A 111 -10.65 -15.73 -7.65
CA PRO A 111 -9.39 -16.35 -7.97
C PRO A 111 -9.28 -17.75 -7.35
N ASN A 112 -8.52 -18.62 -8.02
CA ASN A 112 -7.82 -19.68 -7.32
C ASN A 112 -6.48 -19.11 -6.86
N MET A 113 -6.33 -18.83 -5.55
CA MET A 113 -5.15 -18.18 -5.01
C MET A 113 -3.99 -19.17 -4.90
N GLU A 114 -2.96 -18.97 -5.73
CA GLU A 114 -1.75 -19.78 -5.76
C GLU A 114 -0.53 -18.87 -5.62
N PHE A 115 -0.01 -18.78 -4.41
CA PHE A 115 1.27 -18.14 -4.10
C PHE A 115 1.90 -18.81 -2.89
N GLY A 116 3.23 -18.78 -2.81
CA GLY A 116 3.97 -19.35 -1.71
C GLY A 116 4.01 -18.44 -0.49
N THR A 117 4.08 -19.00 0.71
CA THR A 117 4.12 -18.28 1.99
C THR A 117 5.36 -18.61 2.81
N THR A 118 6.39 -19.20 2.19
CA THR A 118 7.64 -19.48 2.89
C THR A 118 8.41 -18.18 3.19
N PRO A 119 9.30 -18.15 4.21
CA PRO A 119 10.08 -16.95 4.52
C PRO A 119 10.88 -16.40 3.33
N LYS A 120 11.42 -17.29 2.49
CA LYS A 120 12.18 -16.90 1.28
C LYS A 120 11.29 -16.21 0.26
N GLU A 121 10.12 -16.77 -0.02
CA GLU A 121 9.15 -16.19 -0.95
C GLU A 121 8.63 -14.86 -0.43
N MET A 122 8.30 -14.76 0.86
CA MET A 122 7.85 -13.49 1.46
C MET A 122 8.92 -12.40 1.42
N ALA A 123 10.20 -12.74 1.61
CA ALA A 123 11.30 -11.80 1.45
C ALA A 123 11.44 -11.31 -0.01
N GLN A 124 11.27 -12.22 -0.98
CA GLN A 124 11.27 -11.89 -2.40
C GLN A 124 10.09 -10.99 -2.76
N GLU A 125 8.88 -11.31 -2.29
CA GLU A 125 7.67 -10.52 -2.53
C GLU A 125 7.74 -9.13 -1.90
N ARG A 126 8.28 -9.00 -0.67
CA ARG A 126 8.55 -7.68 -0.07
C ARG A 126 9.47 -6.83 -0.93
N THR A 127 10.53 -7.45 -1.43
CA THR A 127 11.50 -6.76 -2.30
C THR A 127 10.83 -6.34 -3.61
N ALA A 128 10.05 -7.23 -4.22
CA ALA A 128 9.31 -6.93 -5.45
C ALA A 128 8.31 -5.79 -5.25
N LEU A 129 7.52 -5.81 -4.17
CA LEU A 129 6.58 -4.73 -3.83
C LEU A 129 7.30 -3.39 -3.60
N ALA A 130 8.43 -3.40 -2.88
CA ALA A 130 9.22 -2.19 -2.68
C ALA A 130 9.74 -1.62 -4.02
N LEU A 131 10.24 -2.48 -4.91
CA LEU A 131 10.70 -2.07 -6.25
C LEU A 131 9.55 -1.54 -7.11
N GLU A 132 8.38 -2.20 -7.11
CA GLU A 132 7.20 -1.73 -7.83
C GLU A 132 6.77 -0.34 -7.35
N ILE A 133 6.74 -0.11 -6.03
CA ILE A 133 6.41 1.21 -5.46
C ILE A 133 7.45 2.24 -5.91
N LEU A 134 8.74 1.93 -5.79
CA LEU A 134 9.81 2.84 -6.19
C LEU A 134 9.77 3.19 -7.68
N GLN A 135 9.44 2.23 -8.54
CA GLN A 135 9.29 2.45 -9.99
C GLN A 135 8.05 3.27 -10.35
N ALA A 136 6.97 3.14 -9.57
CA ALA A 136 5.75 3.92 -9.76
C ALA A 136 5.83 5.32 -9.14
N SER A 137 6.74 5.53 -8.20
CA SER A 137 6.98 6.83 -7.58
C SER A 137 7.47 7.85 -8.62
N VAL A 138 6.80 9.00 -8.67
CA VAL A 138 7.26 10.14 -9.46
C VAL A 138 8.29 10.88 -8.60
N PHE A 139 9.56 10.74 -8.96
CA PHE A 139 10.66 11.53 -8.41
C PHE A 139 11.19 12.44 -9.50
N ASP A 140 11.07 13.75 -9.33
CA ASP A 140 11.63 14.71 -10.28
C ASP A 140 13.13 14.87 -9.99
N ALA A 141 13.95 14.00 -10.61
CA ALA A 141 15.38 14.00 -10.40
C ALA A 141 16.09 15.32 -10.81
N GLU A 142 15.40 16.19 -11.55
CA GLU A 142 15.93 17.49 -11.96
C GLU A 142 15.60 18.60 -10.95
N ASN A 143 14.50 18.46 -10.18
CA ASN A 143 14.03 19.51 -9.27
C ASN A 143 13.96 19.12 -7.79
N ASP A 144 13.99 17.83 -7.48
CA ASP A 144 13.82 17.32 -6.12
C ASP A 144 15.16 16.84 -5.53
N CYS A 145 15.35 17.13 -4.25
CA CYS A 145 16.53 16.65 -3.52
C CYS A 145 16.46 15.13 -3.35
N SER A 146 17.51 14.43 -3.76
CA SER A 146 17.63 12.97 -3.69
C SER A 146 17.73 12.41 -2.27
N MET A 147 17.71 13.27 -1.23
CA MET A 147 17.69 12.84 0.17
C MET A 147 16.33 13.11 0.84
N CYS A 148 15.73 14.29 0.66
CA CYS A 148 14.44 14.62 1.29
C CYS A 148 13.24 14.50 0.34
N SER A 149 13.46 14.31 -0.96
CA SER A 149 12.44 14.29 -2.02
C SER A 149 11.61 15.57 -2.13
N GLU A 150 12.14 16.69 -1.63
CA GLU A 150 11.50 18.00 -1.69
C GLU A 150 12.30 18.94 -2.59
N ARG A 151 11.60 19.87 -3.22
CA ARG A 151 12.22 20.96 -3.98
C ARG A 151 12.90 21.98 -3.07
N ASN A 152 12.33 22.22 -1.89
CA ASN A 152 12.84 23.18 -0.90
C ASN A 152 13.48 22.46 0.30
N PRO A 153 14.57 22.99 0.87
CA PRO A 153 15.19 22.39 2.04
C PRO A 153 14.33 22.57 3.30
N PRO A 154 14.50 21.73 4.34
CA PRO A 154 13.69 21.76 5.57
C PRO A 154 13.68 23.10 6.31
N CYS A 155 14.80 23.84 6.25
CA CYS A 155 14.94 25.18 6.80
C CYS A 155 15.41 26.12 5.68
N PRO A 156 14.49 26.67 4.87
CA PRO A 156 14.86 27.50 3.74
C PRO A 156 15.49 28.80 4.24
N GLY A 157 16.76 29.00 3.91
CA GLY A 157 17.43 30.29 3.99
C GLY A 157 17.02 31.21 2.84
N PRO A 158 17.68 32.37 2.68
CA PRO A 158 17.38 33.32 1.60
C PRO A 158 17.65 32.76 0.19
N SER A 159 18.48 31.72 0.07
CA SER A 159 18.81 31.02 -1.19
C SER A 159 18.90 29.52 -0.94
N ILE A 160 18.41 28.71 -1.88
CA ILE A 160 18.56 27.26 -1.84
C ILE A 160 19.91 26.90 -2.46
N GLN A 161 20.75 26.22 -1.67
CA GLN A 161 22.04 25.71 -2.14
C GLN A 161 21.91 24.23 -2.51
N TRP A 162 22.39 23.91 -3.72
CA TRP A 162 22.32 22.60 -4.34
C TRP A 162 23.72 22.06 -4.61
N ILE A 163 23.89 20.75 -4.45
CA ILE A 163 25.12 20.03 -4.79
C ILE A 163 24.77 18.79 -5.61
N GLN A 164 25.56 18.50 -6.65
CA GLN A 164 25.39 17.35 -7.52
C GLN A 164 26.49 16.31 -7.28
N CYS A 165 26.12 15.04 -7.21
CA CYS A 165 27.07 13.93 -7.09
C CYS A 165 27.76 13.67 -8.42
N ASP A 166 29.10 13.69 -8.45
CA ASP A 166 29.87 13.45 -9.67
C ASP A 166 29.76 11.99 -10.17
N SER A 167 29.55 11.03 -9.28
CA SER A 167 29.41 9.62 -9.66
C SER A 167 28.02 9.23 -10.20
N CYS A 168 26.94 9.82 -9.67
CA CYS A 168 25.57 9.39 -10.01
C CYS A 168 24.66 10.51 -10.53
N ASN A 169 25.18 11.73 -10.66
CA ASN A 169 24.49 12.92 -11.17
C ASN A 169 23.23 13.34 -10.39
N ARG A 170 23.00 12.77 -9.20
CA ARG A 170 21.87 13.11 -8.32
C ARG A 170 22.10 14.45 -7.63
N TRP A 171 21.04 15.24 -7.51
CA TRP A 171 21.03 16.54 -6.85
C TRP A 171 20.54 16.45 -5.41
N PHE A 172 21.14 17.25 -4.54
CA PHE A 172 20.85 17.31 -3.11
C PHE A 172 20.83 18.76 -2.65
N HIS A 173 20.01 19.08 -1.65
CA HIS A 173 20.26 20.27 -0.86
C HIS A 173 21.52 20.07 -0.04
N GLU A 174 22.41 21.07 0.01
CA GLU A 174 23.61 21.01 0.85
C GLU A 174 23.26 20.72 2.32
N GLN A 175 22.14 21.26 2.82
CA GLN A 175 21.65 21.03 4.18
C GLN A 175 21.22 19.59 4.46
N CYS A 176 20.82 18.85 3.43
CA CYS A 176 20.33 17.47 3.57
C CYS A 176 21.47 16.45 3.62
N VAL A 177 22.67 16.82 3.16
CA VAL A 177 23.85 15.96 3.21
C VAL A 177 24.70 16.38 4.40
N GLN A 178 24.50 15.70 5.55
CA GLN A 178 25.12 15.96 6.86
C GLN A 178 26.64 16.21 6.80
N ARG A 179 27.06 17.44 6.50
CA ARG A 179 28.46 17.88 6.46
C ARG A 179 28.61 19.17 7.23
N ASP A 180 29.77 19.32 7.86
CA ASP A 180 30.21 20.60 8.40
C ASP A 180 30.56 21.55 7.25
N THR A 181 30.23 22.84 7.39
CA THR A 181 30.40 23.92 6.39
C THR A 181 31.72 23.90 5.59
N PRO A 182 32.91 23.63 6.19
CA PRO A 182 34.18 23.59 5.44
C PRO A 182 34.21 22.49 4.36
N GLN A 183 33.54 21.36 4.59
CA GLN A 183 33.53 20.23 3.67
C GLN A 183 32.58 20.43 2.47
N LEU A 184 31.72 21.46 2.53
CA LEU A 184 30.86 21.89 1.42
C LEU A 184 31.59 22.92 0.55
N GLU A 185 32.32 23.85 1.16
CA GLU A 185 33.16 24.83 0.44
C GLU A 185 34.27 24.13 -0.38
N ASP A 186 34.90 23.09 0.19
CA ASP A 186 35.88 22.27 -0.53
C ASP A 186 35.23 21.47 -1.67
N ALA A 187 33.99 21.02 -1.49
CA ALA A 187 33.25 20.24 -2.50
C ALA A 187 32.78 21.08 -3.70
N GLN A 188 32.73 22.41 -3.59
CA GLN A 188 32.54 23.29 -4.75
C GLN A 188 33.77 23.32 -5.67
N ASN A 189 34.94 22.92 -5.15
CA ASN A 189 36.23 23.00 -5.85
C ASN A 189 36.89 21.62 -6.05
N ALA A 190 36.26 20.54 -5.60
CA ALA A 190 36.78 19.18 -5.66
C ALA A 190 35.64 18.19 -5.95
N PRO A 191 35.94 17.04 -6.57
CA PRO A 191 34.92 16.04 -6.86
C PRO A 191 34.21 15.59 -5.58
N TRP A 192 32.88 15.53 -5.64
CA TRP A 192 32.01 15.16 -4.55
C TRP A 192 31.14 13.95 -4.91
N ASP A 193 31.33 12.89 -4.14
CA ASP A 193 30.44 11.73 -4.15
C ASP A 193 29.46 11.76 -2.97
N CYS A 194 28.19 11.50 -3.27
CA CYS A 194 27.13 11.38 -2.28
C CYS A 194 27.28 10.12 -1.40
N CYS A 195 26.54 10.08 -0.29
CA CYS A 195 26.54 8.94 0.64
C CYS A 195 26.08 7.62 0.00
N PHE A 196 25.36 7.66 -1.13
CA PHE A 196 24.92 6.46 -1.85
C PHE A 196 25.97 5.87 -2.78
N CYS A 197 26.98 6.65 -3.18
CA CYS A 197 28.06 6.19 -4.06
C CYS A 197 29.32 5.76 -3.28
N LYS A 198 29.40 6.14 -2.00
CA LYS A 198 30.51 5.80 -1.10
C LYS A 198 30.31 4.50 -0.32
N ALA A 199 29.19 3.81 -0.55
CA ALA A 199 28.82 2.56 0.12
C ALA A 199 29.38 1.33 -0.61
#